data_AF-A0A8J8DZH6-F1
#
_entry.id   AF-A0A8J8DZH6-F1
#
_cell.length_a   1.000
_cell.length_b   1.000
_cell.length_c   1.000
_cell.angle_alpha   90.00
_cell.angle_beta   90.00
_cell.angle_gamma   90.00
#
_symmetry.space_group_name_H-M   'P 1'
#
loop_
_entity.id
_entity.type
_entity.pdbx_description
1 polymer ?
#
loop_
_entity_poly.entity_id
_entity_poly.type
_entity_poly.pdbx_seq_one_letter_code
_entity_poly.pdbx_strand_id
1 'polypeptide(L)' 'MKRLVTLILLLTAVITLAYVFQVPQPEDVKPLGEFYLENSYFGDYSARSPEVVTSILWDYRGIDTLFETAVFFLAIIGS' A
#
# COMPACT_ATOMS: atom_id res chain seq x y z
N MET A 1 22.93 27.82 -11.01
CA MET A 1 23.77 26.79 -10.36
C MET A 1 23.01 26.01 -9.29
N LYS A 2 22.47 26.64 -8.22
CA LYS A 2 21.75 25.93 -7.14
C LYS A 2 20.62 25.01 -7.63
N ARG A 3 19.72 25.49 -8.49
CA ARG A 3 18.63 24.67 -9.08
C ARG A 3 19.14 23.48 -9.91
N LEU A 4 20.26 23.66 -10.59
CA LEU A 4 20.88 22.61 -11.42
C LEU A 4 21.55 21.55 -10.55
N VAL A 5 22.20 21.96 -9.46
CA VAL A 5 22.73 21.04 -8.44
C VAL A 5 21.60 20.26 -7.75
N THR A 6 20.51 20.93 -7.37
CA THR A 6 19.33 20.25 -6.81
C THR A 6 18.74 19.22 -7.77
N LEU A 7 18.63 19.57 -9.05
CA LEU A 7 18.10 18.66 -10.06
C LEU A 7 19.01 17.45 -10.26
N ILE A 8 20.33 17.64 -10.31
CA ILE A 8 21.29 16.54 -10.37
C ILE A 8 21.15 15.62 -9.16
N LEU A 9 21.06 16.17 -7.95
CA LEU A 9 20.91 15.38 -6.72
C LEU A 9 19.61 14.56 -6.71
N LEU A 10 18.49 15.14 -7.14
CA LEU A 10 17.22 14.42 -7.26
C LEU A 10 17.32 13.29 -8.28
N LEU A 11 17.93 13.56 -9.44
CA LEU A 11 18.06 12.56 -10.50
C LEU A 11 18.94 11.40 -10.04
N THR A 12 20.07 11.69 -9.38
CA THR A 12 20.93 10.66 -8.81
C THR A 12 20.21 9.86 -7.75
N ALA A 13 19.44 10.50 -6.86
CA ALA A 13 18.69 9.78 -5.83
C ALA A 13 17.67 8.82 -6.44
N VAL A 14 16.91 9.26 -7.44
CA VAL A 14 15.93 8.42 -8.15
C VAL A 14 16.62 7.22 -8.83
N ILE A 15 17.73 7.45 -9.53
CA ILE A 15 18.47 6.37 -10.21
C ILE A 15 19.04 5.38 -9.20
N THR A 16 19.61 5.86 -8.08
CA THR A 16 20.13 5.00 -7.02
C THR A 16 19.02 4.17 -6.40
N LEU A 17 17.85 4.77 -6.10
CA LEU A 17 16.69 4.04 -5.60
C LEU A 17 16.23 2.97 -6.59
N ALA A 18 16.11 3.30 -7.87
CA ALA A 18 15.70 2.34 -8.90
C ALA A 18 16.68 1.17 -9.04
N TYR A 19 17.98 1.42 -8.89
CA TYR A 19 19.01 0.38 -8.96
C TYR A 19 19.05 -0.50 -7.71
N VAL A 20 18.91 0.09 -6.51
CA VAL A 20 18.97 -0.64 -5.23
C VAL A 20 17.71 -1.47 -5.01
N PHE A 21 16.54 -0.92 -5.33
CA PHE A 21 15.25 -1.58 -5.10
C PHE A 21 14.74 -2.30 -6.35
N GLN A 22 15.61 -3.10 -6.98
CA GLN A 22 15.12 -4.07 -7.97
C GLN A 22 14.22 -5.06 -7.25
N VAL A 23 12.90 -4.90 -7.37
CA VAL A 23 11.91 -5.79 -6.78
C VAL A 23 11.75 -6.99 -7.71
N PRO A 24 12.19 -8.20 -7.30
CA PRO A 24 11.93 -9.41 -8.09
C PRO A 24 10.42 -9.59 -8.20
N GLN A 25 9.94 -9.97 -9.39
CA GLN A 25 8.55 -10.38 -9.52
C GLN A 25 8.38 -11.71 -8.78
N PRO A 26 7.49 -11.78 -7.76
CA PRO A 26 7.19 -13.05 -7.13
C PRO A 26 6.58 -13.98 -8.17
N GLU A 27 7.08 -15.21 -8.29
CA GLU A 27 6.51 -16.22 -9.19
C GLU A 27 5.18 -16.75 -8.64
N ASP A 28 5.04 -16.78 -7.30
CA ASP A 28 3.87 -17.28 -6.60
C ASP A 28 3.25 -16.21 -5.68
N VAL A 29 1.98 -16.44 -5.32
CA VAL A 29 1.29 -15.63 -4.31
C VAL A 29 1.95 -15.89 -2.96
N LYS A 30 2.24 -14.82 -2.22
CA LYS A 30 2.79 -14.95 -0.86
C LYS A 30 1.74 -15.55 0.07
N PRO A 31 2.13 -16.25 1.15
CA PRO A 31 1.17 -16.89 2.07
C PRO A 31 0.09 -15.94 2.63
N LEU A 32 0.42 -14.67 2.87
CA LEU A 32 -0.57 -13.67 3.31
C LEU A 32 -1.58 -13.33 2.21
N GLY A 33 -1.14 -13.31 0.95
CA GLY A 33 -2.03 -13.13 -0.20
C GLY A 33 -2.96 -14.33 -0.38
N GLU A 34 -2.45 -15.54 -0.23
CA GLU A 34 -3.24 -16.77 -0.24
C GLU A 34 -4.32 -16.74 0.85
N PHE A 35 -3.95 -16.36 2.08
CA PHE A 35 -4.89 -16.20 3.18
C PHE A 35 -6.07 -15.27 2.82
N TYR A 36 -5.78 -14.09 2.25
CA TYR A 36 -6.85 -13.16 1.85
C TYR A 36 -7.72 -13.70 0.72
N LEU A 37 -7.13 -14.37 -0.26
CA LEU A 37 -7.87 -14.98 -1.36
C LEU A 37 -8.83 -16.05 -0.85
N GLU A 38 -8.35 -16.93 0.03
CA GLU A 38 -9.13 -18.05 0.58
C GLU A 38 -10.23 -17.60 1.55
N ASN A 39 -9.94 -16.59 2.39
CA ASN A 39 -10.84 -16.21 3.48
C ASN A 39 -11.75 -15.02 3.12
N SER A 40 -11.53 -14.29 2.03
CA SER A 40 -12.37 -13.13 1.66
C SER A 40 -13.89 -13.36 1.74
N TYR A 41 -14.36 -14.51 1.21
CA TYR A 41 -15.80 -14.80 1.09
C TYR A 41 -16.31 -16.00 1.90
N PHE A 42 -15.49 -17.04 2.10
CA PHE A 42 -15.85 -18.24 2.86
C PHE A 42 -14.80 -18.54 3.94
N GLY A 43 -15.17 -19.31 4.97
CA GLY A 43 -14.27 -19.70 6.07
C GLY A 43 -14.57 -18.98 7.40
N ASP A 44 -13.90 -19.42 8.46
CA ASP A 44 -14.15 -18.93 9.82
C ASP A 44 -13.64 -17.49 10.02
N TYR A 45 -12.59 -17.09 9.29
CA TYR A 45 -12.02 -15.74 9.35
C TYR A 45 -12.56 -14.84 8.24
N SER A 46 -13.73 -15.16 7.69
CA SER A 46 -14.19 -14.50 6.49
C SER A 46 -14.83 -13.14 6.73
N ALA A 47 -14.42 -12.17 5.91
CA ALA A 47 -15.07 -10.87 5.75
C ALA A 47 -16.44 -10.97 5.06
N ARG A 48 -16.80 -12.15 4.53
CA ARG A 48 -18.04 -12.42 3.78
C ARG A 48 -18.26 -11.47 2.60
N SER A 49 -17.16 -11.04 1.97
CA SER A 49 -17.15 -10.17 0.80
C SER A 49 -16.43 -10.88 -0.36
N PRO A 50 -17.07 -11.05 -1.54
CA PRO A 50 -16.39 -11.59 -2.70
C PRO A 50 -15.34 -10.61 -3.27
N GLU A 51 -15.40 -9.34 -2.87
CA GLU A 51 -14.41 -8.33 -3.23
C GLU A 51 -13.25 -8.40 -2.21
N VAL A 52 -12.14 -9.00 -2.64
CA VAL A 52 -10.95 -9.27 -1.81
C VAL A 52 -10.25 -7.98 -1.37
N VAL A 53 -10.11 -6.98 -2.24
CA VAL A 53 -9.39 -5.73 -1.94
C VAL A 53 -10.14 -4.93 -0.86
N THR A 54 -11.44 -4.75 -1.02
CA THR A 54 -12.35 -4.14 -0.07
C THR A 54 -12.39 -4.94 1.23
N SER A 55 -12.35 -6.27 1.20
CA SER A 55 -12.24 -7.08 2.42
C SER A 55 -10.94 -6.79 3.20
N ILE A 56 -9.83 -6.61 2.49
CA ILE A 56 -8.55 -6.24 3.10
C ILE A 56 -8.62 -4.84 3.71
N LEU A 57 -9.16 -3.86 2.98
CA LEU A 57 -9.19 -2.48 3.45
C LEU A 57 -10.13 -2.30 4.66
N TRP A 58 -11.31 -2.90 4.64
CA TRP A 58 -12.35 -2.61 5.63
C TRP A 58 -12.41 -3.58 6.79
N ASP A 59 -12.09 -4.86 6.58
CA ASP A 59 -12.17 -5.88 7.62
C ASP A 59 -10.79 -6.22 8.17
N TYR A 60 -9.89 -6.79 7.35
CA TYR A 60 -8.58 -7.25 7.82
C TYR A 60 -7.63 -6.10 8.24
N ARG A 61 -7.68 -4.96 7.56
CA ARG A 61 -6.83 -3.77 7.81
C ARG A 61 -7.64 -2.49 8.02
N GLY A 62 -8.84 -2.62 8.60
CA GLY A 62 -9.75 -1.48 8.84
C GLY A 62 -9.16 -0.33 9.65
N ILE A 63 -8.19 -0.60 10.52
CA ILE A 63 -7.50 0.44 11.32
C ILE A 63 -6.70 1.39 10.42
N ASP A 64 -6.09 0.89 9.34
CA ASP A 64 -5.31 1.72 8.42
C ASP A 64 -6.25 2.67 7.66
N THR A 65 -7.40 2.17 7.19
CA THR A 65 -8.44 2.99 6.53
C THR A 65 -9.09 3.98 7.49
N LEU A 66 -9.29 3.62 8.77
CA LEU A 66 -9.75 4.58 9.79
C LEU A 66 -8.80 5.77 9.89
N PHE A 67 -7.49 5.53 10.00
CA PHE A 67 -6.53 6.63 10.09
C PHE A 67 -6.34 7.38 8.76
N GLU A 68 -6.48 6.73 7.62
CA GLU A 68 -6.54 7.41 6.31
C GLU A 68 -7.66 8.45 6.28
N THR A 69 -8.87 8.06 6.69
CA THR A 69 -10.01 8.99 6.75
C THR A 69 -9.83 10.07 7.82
N ALA A 70 -9.21 9.76 8.95
CA ALA A 70 -8.89 10.74 9.98
C ALA A 70 -7.89 11.79 9.49
N VAL A 71 -6.81 11.37 8.80
CA VAL A 71 -5.82 12.28 8.21
C VAL A 71 -6.47 13.16 7.14
N PHE A 72 -7.32 12.60 6.29
CA PHE A 72 -8.07 13.37 5.30
C PHE A 72 -8.98 14.41 5.95
N PHE A 73 -9.72 14.02 6.99
CA PHE A 73 -10.56 14.93 7.76
C PHE A 73 -9.74 16.08 8.39
N LEU A 74 -8.63 15.75 9.05
CA LEU A 74 -7.73 16.75 9.65
C LEU A 74 -7.16 17.72 8.60
N ALA A 75 -6.82 17.22 7.42
CA ALA A 75 -6.33 18.05 6.31
C ALA A 75 -7.38 19.06 5.83
N ILE A 76 -8.66 18.68 5.79
CA ILE A 76 -9.75 19.59 5.39
C ILE A 76 -10.03 20.65 6.46
N ILE A 77 -10.10 20.26 7.74
CA ILE A 77 -10.42 21.24 8.80
C ILE A 77 -9.23 22.16 9.13
N GLY A 78 -8.01 21.75 8.76
CA GLY A 78 -6.78 22.51 8.99
C GLY A 78 -6.39 23.46 7.84
N SER A 79 -7.10 23.43 6.70
CA SER A 79 -6.89 24.30 5.53
C SER A 79 -7.69 25.59 5.62
#